data_AF-A0A934MD67-F1
#
_entry.id   AF-A0A934MD67-F1
#
_cell.length_a   1.000
_cell.length_b   1.000
_cell.length_c   1.000
_cell.angle_alpha   90.00
_cell.angle_beta   90.00
_cell.angle_gamma   90.00
#
_symmetry.space_group_name_H-M   'P 1'
#
loop_
_entity.id
_entity.type
_entity.pdbx_description
1 polymer ?
#
loop_
_entity_poly.entity_id
_entity_poly.type
_entity_poly.pdbx_seq_one_letter_code
_entity_poly.pdbx_strand_id
1 'polypeptide(L)'
;MSAAPSPPAAMADDLADIARATGEDPTFAAPWEATAFALKAVLVERGVIDASAFAAIFGEELRRDHRAQDDGTAYFVAFVAALERASAGLVSAEALRAEQADWRAAAEATPHGEPITLARIRP
;
A
#
# COMPACT_ATOMS: atom_id res chain seq x y z
N MET A 1 10.59 9.48 25.12
CA MET A 1 9.27 9.22 24.48
C MET A 1 9.54 8.39 23.24
N SER A 2 8.95 7.20 23.23
CA SER A 2 9.33 6.04 22.40
C SER A 2 8.88 6.21 20.96
N ALA A 3 9.78 5.97 20.00
CA ALA A 3 9.45 5.88 18.59
C ALA A 3 8.68 4.58 18.34
N ALA A 4 7.46 4.66 17.81
CA ALA A 4 6.75 3.47 17.34
C ALA A 4 7.46 2.94 16.07
N PRO A 5 7.86 1.65 16.05
CA PRO A 5 8.62 1.07 14.95
C PRO A 5 7.78 0.95 13.68
N SER A 6 8.42 1.00 12.52
CA SER A 6 7.80 0.63 11.24
C SER A 6 7.40 -0.85 11.28
N PRO A 7 6.22 -1.24 10.77
CA PRO A 7 5.89 -2.66 10.68
C PRO A 7 6.80 -3.30 9.61
N PRO A 8 7.55 -4.36 9.94
CA PRO A 8 8.35 -5.11 8.97
C PRO A 8 7.44 -5.86 7.99
N ALA A 9 7.94 -6.17 6.78
CA ALA A 9 7.24 -7.00 5.78
C ALA A 9 6.73 -8.34 6.36
N ALA A 10 7.37 -8.84 7.41
CA ALA A 10 6.90 -10.00 8.19
C ALA A 10 5.48 -9.83 8.78
N MET A 11 5.02 -8.62 9.10
CA MET A 11 3.66 -8.41 9.61
C MET A 11 2.56 -8.64 8.57
N ALA A 12 2.87 -8.43 7.28
CA ALA A 12 1.91 -8.70 6.21
C ALA A 12 1.72 -10.21 5.99
N ASP A 13 2.82 -10.97 6.09
CA ASP A 13 2.79 -12.44 6.08
C ASP A 13 2.10 -13.00 7.33
N ASP A 14 2.40 -12.47 8.52
CA ASP A 14 1.75 -12.87 9.78
C ASP A 14 0.23 -12.66 9.74
N LEU A 15 -0.25 -11.55 9.16
CA LEU A 15 -1.68 -11.26 9.04
C LEU A 15 -2.38 -12.24 8.08
N ALA A 16 -1.74 -12.60 6.97
CA ALA A 16 -2.25 -13.59 6.03
C ALA A 16 -2.29 -15.00 6.65
N ASP A 17 -1.30 -15.33 7.48
CA ASP A 17 -1.22 -16.61 8.18
C ASP A 17 -2.25 -16.74 9.31
N ILE A 18 -2.53 -15.65 10.04
CA ILE A 18 -3.59 -15.60 11.05
C ILE A 18 -4.97 -15.81 10.42
N ALA A 19 -5.25 -15.17 9.28
CA ALA A 19 -6.53 -15.33 8.57
C ALA A 19 -6.74 -16.76 8.06
N ARG A 20 -5.68 -17.42 7.59
CA ARG A 20 -5.74 -18.82 7.15
C ARG A 20 -5.97 -19.80 8.32
N ALA A 21 -5.51 -19.45 9.51
CA ALA A 21 -5.65 -20.29 10.70
C ALA A 21 -7.07 -20.29 11.30
N THR A 22 -7.89 -19.25 11.06
CA THR A 22 -9.24 -19.13 11.62
C THR A 22 -10.33 -19.76 10.75
N GLY A 23 -10.04 -20.11 9.49
CA GLY A 23 -11.02 -20.68 8.55
C GLY A 23 -12.10 -19.68 8.10
N GLU A 24 -11.91 -18.40 8.39
CA GLU A 24 -12.68 -17.30 7.83
C GLU A 24 -12.08 -16.90 6.48
N ASP A 25 -12.91 -16.43 5.55
CA ASP A 25 -12.39 -15.85 4.32
C ASP A 25 -11.41 -14.72 4.68
N PRO A 26 -10.21 -14.68 4.10
CA PRO A 26 -9.24 -13.66 4.45
C PRO A 26 -9.85 -12.29 4.18
N THR A 27 -9.86 -11.44 5.22
CA THR A 27 -10.44 -10.09 5.16
C THR A 27 -9.83 -9.23 4.03
N PHE A 28 -8.63 -9.62 3.57
CA PHE A 28 -7.89 -9.01 2.47
C PHE A 28 -7.59 -10.07 1.40
N ALA A 29 -7.83 -9.75 0.13
CA ALA A 29 -7.61 -10.65 -1.00
C ALA A 29 -6.12 -10.84 -1.33
N ALA A 30 -5.26 -9.90 -0.89
CA ALA A 30 -3.82 -9.99 -1.06
C ALA A 30 -3.07 -9.30 0.11
N PRO A 31 -1.82 -9.72 0.42
CA PRO A 31 -1.04 -9.13 1.53
C PRO A 31 -0.81 -7.62 1.42
N TRP A 32 -0.73 -7.10 0.19
CA TRP A 32 -0.53 -5.66 -0.04
C TRP A 32 -1.73 -4.82 0.39
N GLU A 33 -2.95 -5.37 0.37
CA GLU A 33 -4.17 -4.66 0.80
C GLU A 33 -4.15 -4.40 2.30
N ALA A 34 -3.76 -5.40 3.09
CA ALA A 34 -3.55 -5.27 4.53
C ALA A 34 -2.46 -4.22 4.84
N THR A 35 -1.38 -4.23 4.05
CA THR A 35 -0.28 -3.26 4.19
C THR A 35 -0.75 -1.84 3.91
N ALA A 36 -1.53 -1.62 2.85
CA ALA A 36 -2.09 -0.31 2.52
C ALA A 36 -3.04 0.20 3.63
N PHE A 37 -3.90 -0.68 4.15
CA PHE A 37 -4.80 -0.33 5.25
C PHE A 37 -4.03 0.08 6.52
N ALA A 38 -3.02 -0.71 6.89
CA ALA A 38 -2.17 -0.45 8.05
C ALA A 38 -1.39 0.86 7.90
N LEU A 39 -0.82 1.12 6.72
CA LEU A 39 -0.12 2.37 6.44
C LEU A 39 -1.03 3.60 6.62
N LYS A 40 -2.24 3.56 6.05
CA LYS A 40 -3.23 4.62 6.27
C LYS A 40 -3.55 4.80 7.74
N ALA A 41 -3.76 3.71 8.49
CA ALA A 41 -4.08 3.79 9.93
C ALA A 41 -2.96 4.47 10.72
N VAL A 42 -1.69 4.11 10.47
CA VAL A 42 -0.53 4.73 11.13
C VAL A 42 -0.39 6.20 10.76
N LEU A 43 -0.62 6.59 9.50
CA LEU A 43 -0.55 7.99 9.08
C LEU A 43 -1.64 8.85 9.75
N VAL A 44 -2.85 8.31 9.90
CA VAL A 44 -3.95 8.96 10.64
C VAL A 44 -3.61 9.07 12.13
N GLU A 45 -3.16 7.99 12.76
CA GLU A 45 -2.79 7.97 14.18
C GLU A 45 -1.70 9.00 14.50
N ARG A 46 -0.74 9.18 13.59
CA ARG A 46 0.34 10.16 13.71
C ARG A 46 -0.08 11.59 13.33
N GLY A 47 -1.33 11.81 12.91
CA GLY A 47 -1.83 13.11 12.47
C GLY A 47 -1.19 13.65 11.19
N VAL A 48 -0.55 12.75 10.41
CA VAL A 48 0.12 13.10 9.15
C VAL A 48 -0.91 13.31 8.03
N ILE A 49 -1.99 12.53 8.05
CA ILE A 49 -3.16 12.73 7.20
C ILE A 49 -4.40 12.82 8.08
N ASP A 50 -5.36 13.66 7.68
CA ASP A 50 -6.66 13.73 8.36
C ASP A 50 -7.59 12.60 7.90
N ALA A 51 -8.27 11.96 8.85
CA ALA A 51 -9.14 10.82 8.59
C ALA A 51 -10.38 11.21 7.75
N SER A 52 -10.92 12.40 7.98
CA SER A 52 -12.14 12.87 7.29
C SER A 52 -11.82 13.32 5.87
N ALA A 53 -10.68 14.00 5.68
CA ALA A 53 -10.14 14.35 4.38
C ALA A 53 -9.83 13.08 3.56
N PHE A 54 -9.19 12.08 4.16
CA PHE A 54 -8.96 10.79 3.50
C PHE A 54 -10.27 10.13 3.06
N ALA A 55 -11.27 10.06 3.94
CA ALA A 55 -12.57 9.47 3.61
C ALA A 55 -13.27 10.18 2.44
N ALA A 56 -13.20 11.51 2.38
CA ALA A 56 -13.74 12.30 1.26
C ALA A 56 -13.00 12.01 -0.05
N ILE A 57 -11.66 12.02 -0.03
CA ILE A 57 -10.81 11.70 -1.19
C ILE A 57 -11.07 10.26 -1.66
N PHE A 58 -11.18 9.30 -0.74
CA PHE A 58 -11.45 7.91 -1.07
C PHE A 58 -12.82 7.72 -1.70
N GLY A 59 -13.85 8.42 -1.23
CA GLY A 59 -15.16 8.43 -1.87
C GLY A 59 -15.16 9.06 -3.27
N GLU A 60 -14.21 9.94 -3.59
CA GLU A 60 -13.97 10.40 -4.96
C GLU A 60 -13.30 9.34 -5.83
N GLU A 61 -12.25 8.67 -5.32
CA GLU A 61 -11.58 7.58 -6.04
C GLU A 61 -12.55 6.43 -6.32
N LEU A 62 -13.36 5.99 -5.36
CA LEU A 62 -14.36 4.93 -5.60
C LEU A 62 -15.36 5.25 -6.71
N ARG A 63 -15.59 6.53 -7.03
CA ARG A 63 -16.45 6.96 -8.15
C ARG A 63 -15.69 7.06 -9.47
N ARG A 64 -14.36 7.08 -9.44
CA ARG A 64 -13.53 6.97 -10.64
C ARG A 64 -13.49 5.52 -11.10
N ASP A 65 -13.36 5.34 -12.41
CA ASP A 65 -13.28 4.01 -13.00
C ASP A 65 -11.88 3.43 -12.76
N HIS A 66 -11.72 2.69 -11.66
CA HIS A 66 -10.52 1.94 -11.33
C HIS A 66 -10.60 0.48 -11.77
N ARG A 67 -11.46 0.12 -12.72
CA ARG A 67 -11.50 -1.22 -13.31
C ARG A 67 -10.26 -1.47 -14.17
N ALA A 68 -9.10 -1.53 -13.54
CA ALA A 68 -7.96 -2.21 -14.09
C ALA A 68 -8.09 -3.68 -13.68
N GLN A 69 -8.58 -4.49 -14.61
CA GLN A 69 -8.65 -5.96 -14.55
C GLN A 69 -9.71 -6.51 -13.58
N ASP A 70 -10.48 -7.50 -14.05
CA ASP A 70 -11.73 -8.01 -13.46
C ASP A 70 -11.48 -8.94 -12.23
N ASP A 71 -10.40 -8.69 -11.47
CA ASP A 71 -9.84 -9.60 -10.45
C ASP A 71 -10.21 -9.26 -9.00
N GLY A 72 -11.06 -8.24 -8.80
CA GLY A 72 -11.54 -7.84 -7.48
C GLY A 72 -10.64 -6.84 -6.72
N THR A 73 -9.51 -6.41 -7.29
CA THR A 73 -8.57 -5.50 -6.60
C THR A 73 -8.95 -4.01 -6.66
N ALA A 74 -9.97 -3.65 -7.45
CA ALA A 74 -10.34 -2.26 -7.75
C ALA A 74 -10.63 -1.40 -6.49
N TYR A 75 -11.18 -2.00 -5.42
CA TYR A 75 -11.44 -1.29 -4.17
C TYR A 75 -10.14 -0.79 -3.52
N PHE A 76 -9.14 -1.67 -3.39
CA PHE A 76 -7.88 -1.30 -2.77
C PHE A 76 -6.96 -0.50 -3.72
N VAL A 77 -7.13 -0.63 -5.04
CA VAL A 77 -6.52 0.30 -6.00
C VAL A 77 -7.01 1.72 -5.78
N ALA A 78 -8.33 1.91 -5.66
CA ALA A 78 -8.92 3.22 -5.32
C ALA A 78 -8.43 3.72 -3.94
N PHE A 79 -8.25 2.81 -2.98
CA PHE A 79 -7.76 3.12 -1.65
C PHE A 79 -6.31 3.64 -1.66
N VAL A 80 -5.42 2.97 -2.41
CA VAL A 80 -4.02 3.40 -2.57
C VAL A 80 -3.96 4.75 -3.29
N ALA A 81 -4.74 4.94 -4.36
CA ALA A 81 -4.83 6.24 -5.04
C ALA A 81 -5.27 7.37 -4.10
N ALA A 82 -6.23 7.09 -3.21
CA ALA A 82 -6.67 8.04 -2.20
C ALA A 82 -5.57 8.34 -1.18
N LEU A 83 -4.80 7.32 -0.80
CA LEU A 83 -3.68 7.46 0.15
C LEU A 83 -2.56 8.32 -0.43
N GLU A 84 -2.21 8.14 -1.71
CA GLU A 84 -1.24 8.98 -2.43
C GLU A 84 -1.70 10.44 -2.47
N ARG A 85 -2.98 10.68 -2.78
CA ARG A 85 -3.57 12.03 -2.79
C ARG A 85 -3.61 12.67 -1.40
N ALA A 86 -4.00 11.92 -0.37
CA ALA A 86 -4.05 12.41 1.01
C ALA A 86 -2.65 12.71 1.56
N SER A 87 -1.62 12.04 1.03
CA SER A 87 -0.21 12.22 1.40
C SER A 87 0.50 13.26 0.52
N ALA A 88 -0.21 13.94 -0.37
CA ALA A 88 0.36 14.94 -1.26
C ALA A 88 1.02 16.07 -0.44
N GLY A 89 2.30 16.31 -0.71
CA GLY A 89 3.12 17.29 0.01
C GLY A 89 4.12 16.70 1.01
N LEU A 90 3.98 15.42 1.37
CA LEU A 90 4.98 14.69 2.17
C LEU A 90 6.14 14.19 1.30
N VAL A 91 5.81 13.78 0.08
CA VAL A 91 6.74 13.33 -0.96
C VAL A 91 6.33 14.00 -2.26
N SER A 92 7.31 14.40 -3.08
CA SER A 92 6.99 14.97 -4.39
C SER A 92 6.39 13.88 -5.29
N ALA A 93 5.40 14.26 -6.11
CA ALA A 93 4.79 13.33 -7.06
C ALA A 93 5.82 12.76 -8.05
N GLU A 94 6.88 13.50 -8.34
CA GLU A 94 8.00 13.04 -9.16
C GLU A 94 8.82 11.95 -8.47
N ALA A 95 9.18 12.14 -7.19
CA ALA A 95 9.92 11.14 -6.43
C ALA A 95 9.11 9.85 -6.26
N LEU A 96 7.81 9.96 -6.01
CA LEU A 96 6.91 8.80 -5.93
C LEU A 96 6.84 8.05 -7.27
N ARG A 97 6.65 8.76 -8.39
CA ARG A 97 6.63 8.14 -9.73
C ARG A 97 7.96 7.50 -10.10
N ALA A 98 9.08 8.14 -9.77
CA ALA A 98 10.41 7.57 -10.00
C ALA A 98 10.54 6.25 -9.24
N GLU A 99 10.24 6.25 -7.94
CA GLU A 99 10.32 5.04 -7.10
C GLU A 99 9.43 3.90 -7.64
N GLN A 100 8.19 4.19 -8.07
CA GLN A 100 7.31 3.21 -8.71
C GLN A 100 7.91 2.65 -10.01
N ALA A 101 8.52 3.51 -10.84
CA ALA A 101 9.15 3.08 -12.09
C ALA A 101 10.37 2.19 -11.84
N ASP A 102 11.18 2.52 -10.83
CA ASP A 102 12.34 1.71 -10.45
C ASP A 102 11.93 0.34 -9.92
N TRP A 103 10.87 0.25 -9.11
CA TRP A 103 10.31 -1.03 -8.66
C TRP A 103 9.72 -1.84 -9.81
N ARG A 104 9.04 -1.21 -10.77
CA ARG A 104 8.51 -1.89 -11.96
C ARG A 104 9.65 -2.48 -12.80
N ALA A 105 10.69 -1.70 -13.07
CA ALA A 105 11.86 -2.17 -13.80
C ALA A 105 12.58 -3.32 -13.06
N ALA A 106 12.69 -3.25 -11.74
CA ALA A 106 13.26 -4.32 -10.93
C ALA A 106 12.43 -5.60 -11.02
N ALA A 107 11.09 -5.49 -10.94
CA ALA A 107 10.19 -6.63 -11.07
C ALA A 107 10.28 -7.28 -12.45
N GLU A 108 10.32 -6.48 -13.53
CA GLU A 108 10.46 -6.96 -14.91
C GLU A 108 11.81 -7.66 -15.17
N ALA A 109 12.88 -7.21 -14.52
CA ALA A 109 14.21 -7.78 -14.67
C ALA A 109 14.48 -9.00 -13.79
N THR A 110 13.65 -9.25 -12.77
CA THR A 110 13.85 -10.35 -11.81
C THR A 110 13.27 -11.65 -12.37
N PRO A 111 14.09 -12.71 -12.55
CA PRO A 111 13.58 -14.02 -12.93
C PRO A 111 12.52 -14.55 -11.95
N HIS A 112 11.53 -15.29 -12.47
CA HIS A 112 10.50 -15.88 -11.61
C HIS A 112 11.12 -16.77 -10.52
N GLY A 113 10.67 -16.61 -9.28
CA GLY A 113 11.16 -17.34 -8.11
C GLY A 113 12.28 -16.63 -7.35
N GLU A 114 12.87 -15.57 -7.91
CA GLU A 114 13.89 -14.78 -7.24
C GLU A 114 13.28 -13.55 -6.51
N PRO A 115 13.87 -13.11 -5.38
CA PRO A 115 13.44 -11.89 -4.71
C PRO A 115 13.66 -10.64 -5.56
N ILE A 116 12.65 -9.78 -5.65
CA ILE A 116 12.78 -8.47 -6.31
C ILE A 116 13.59 -7.54 -5.41
N THR A 117 14.68 -7.01 -5.93
CA THR A 117 15.52 -6.04 -5.21
C THR A 117 15.68 -4.77 -6.04
N LEU A 118 15.61 -3.61 -5.38
CA LEU A 118 16.01 -2.37 -6.01
C LEU A 118 17.53 -2.31 -6.06
N ALA A 119 18.10 -2.10 -7.25
CA ALA A 119 19.54 -1.96 -7.46
C ALA A 119 20.16 -0.71 -6.81
N ARG A 120 19.40 0.07 -6.02
CA ARG A 120 19.87 1.32 -5.41
C ARG A 120 20.30 1.11 -3.97
N ILE A 121 21.61 1.03 -3.77
CA ILE A 121 22.25 1.49 -2.53
C ILE A 121 22.25 3.03 -2.60
N ARG A 122 21.34 3.72 -1.89
CA ARG A 122 21.51 5.16 -1.65
C ARG A 122 22.44 5.34 -0.43
N PRO A 123 23.50 6.15 -0.52
CA PRO A 123 24.36 6.48 0.62
C PRO A 123 23.64 7.31 1.69
#